data_AF-A0A7G6SC09-F1
#
_entry.id   AF-A0A7G6SC09-F1
#
_cell.length_a   1.000
_cell.length_b   1.000
_cell.length_c   1.000
_cell.angle_alpha   90.00
_cell.angle_beta   90.00
_cell.angle_gamma   90.00
#
_symmetry.space_group_name_H-M   'P 1'
#
loop_
_entity.id
_entity.type
_entity.pdbx_description
1 polymer ?
#
loop_
_entity_poly.entity_id
_entity_poly.type
_entity_poly.pdbx_seq_one_letter_code
_entity_poly.pdbx_strand_id
1 'polypeptide(L)'
;MFTRTTHSIVHFDAPFVLKGVDKTLPAGDYDVDQDEELIDGLSRAAYRRVATFIHVPARSSRLSTSQLFTIDHFDLEAALLEDQSKAE
;
A
#
# COMPACT_ATOMS: atom_id res chain seq x y z
N MET A 1 3.24 23.88 2.84
CA MET A 1 3.53 22.44 2.63
C MET A 1 2.41 21.89 1.77
N PHE A 2 2.73 21.50 0.53
CA PHE A 2 1.77 20.87 -0.39
C PHE A 2 2.00 19.36 -0.35
N THR A 3 1.32 18.68 0.57
CA THR A 3 1.28 17.22 0.63
C THR A 3 -0.04 16.75 0.03
N ARG A 4 0.05 15.79 -0.90
CA ARG A 4 -1.09 15.14 -1.53
C ARG A 4 -1.03 13.66 -1.19
N THR A 5 -2.03 13.17 -0.48
CA THR A 5 -2.22 11.74 -0.26
C THR A 5 -3.08 11.19 -1.38
N THR A 6 -2.57 10.17 -2.08
CA THR A 6 -3.30 9.43 -3.12
C THR A 6 -3.75 8.10 -2.52
N HIS A 7 -5.06 7.90 -2.45
CA HIS A 7 -5.67 6.65 -2.01
C HIS A 7 -5.90 5.72 -3.21
N SER A 8 -5.60 4.43 -3.06
CA SER A 8 -5.72 3.41 -4.11
C SER A 8 -6.08 2.06 -3.50
N ILE A 9 -6.90 1.28 -4.19
CA ILE A 9 -7.31 -0.05 -3.74
C ILE A 9 -6.55 -1.09 -4.57
N VAL A 10 -5.89 -2.02 -3.89
CA VAL A 10 -5.17 -3.14 -4.51
C VAL A 10 -5.88 -4.44 -4.18
N HIS A 11 -5.98 -5.31 -5.17
CA HIS A 11 -6.59 -6.63 -5.02
C HIS A 11 -5.49 -7.69 -5.09
N PHE A 12 -5.51 -8.63 -4.15
CA PHE A 12 -4.64 -9.79 -4.14
C PHE A 12 -5.49 -11.07 -4.23
N ASP A 13 -5.18 -11.94 -5.18
CA ASP A 13 -5.88 -13.22 -5.40
C ASP A 13 -5.32 -14.35 -4.51
N ALA A 14 -4.05 -14.23 -4.12
CA ALA A 14 -3.33 -15.16 -3.26
C ALA A 14 -2.84 -14.51 -1.95
N PRO A 15 -2.54 -15.32 -0.92
CA PRO A 15 -1.87 -14.82 0.27
C PRO A 15 -0.46 -14.32 -0.06
N PHE A 16 -0.15 -13.11 0.40
CA PHE A 16 1.11 -12.41 0.11
C PHE A 16 1.78 -11.92 1.41
N VAL A 17 3.06 -11.55 1.30
CA VAL A 17 3.85 -11.01 2.40
C VAL A 17 4.48 -9.71 1.93
N LEU A 18 4.37 -8.66 2.74
CA LEU A 18 5.00 -7.36 2.47
C LEU A 18 6.08 -7.08 3.51
N LYS A 19 7.21 -6.50 3.08
CA LYS A 19 8.17 -5.93 4.03
C LYS A 19 7.52 -4.76 4.77
N GLY A 20 7.48 -4.84 6.10
CA GLY A 20 6.72 -3.93 6.96
C GLY A 20 5.49 -4.59 7.60
N VAL A 21 5.10 -5.76 7.12
CA VAL A 21 4.03 -6.57 7.71
C VAL A 21 4.63 -7.91 8.16
N ASP A 22 4.86 -8.10 9.46
CA ASP A 22 5.40 -9.35 10.05
C ASP A 22 4.45 -10.57 9.97
N LYS A 23 3.41 -10.49 9.15
CA LYS A 23 2.40 -11.53 8.96
C LYS A 23 2.05 -11.68 7.48
N THR A 24 1.71 -12.89 7.10
CA THR A 24 1.11 -13.16 5.79
C THR A 24 -0.29 -12.56 5.73
N LEU A 25 -0.49 -11.71 4.73
CA LEU A 25 -1.79 -11.14 4.42
C LEU A 25 -2.51 -12.11 3.47
N PRO A 26 -3.77 -12.47 3.75
CA PRO A 26 -4.54 -13.31 2.85
C PRO A 26 -4.99 -12.55 1.59
N ALA A 27 -5.41 -13.28 0.58
CA ALA A 27 -6.09 -12.72 -0.57
C ALA A 27 -7.30 -11.84 -0.17
N GLY A 28 -7.49 -10.75 -0.90
CA GLY A 28 -8.57 -9.79 -0.72
C GLY A 28 -8.23 -8.38 -1.21
N ASP A 29 -9.16 -7.47 -0.97
CA ASP A 29 -9.01 -6.05 -1.26
C ASP A 29 -8.34 -5.33 -0.09
N TYR A 30 -7.35 -4.50 -0.42
CA TYR A 30 -6.60 -3.70 0.55
C TYR A 30 -6.54 -2.24 0.09
N ASP A 31 -6.85 -1.34 1.02
CA ASP A 31 -6.71 0.09 0.83
C ASP A 31 -5.25 0.51 1.03
N VAL A 32 -4.72 1.32 0.12
CA VAL A 32 -3.33 1.81 0.12
C VAL A 32 -3.34 3.32 0.01
N ASP A 33 -2.73 3.98 0.99
CA ASP A 33 -2.53 5.41 1.03
C ASP A 33 -1.09 5.75 0.69
N GLN A 34 -0.92 6.69 -0.22
CA GLN A 34 0.39 7.06 -0.72
C GLN A 34 0.60 8.56 -0.58
N ASP A 35 1.53 8.96 0.27
CA ASP A 35 1.85 10.36 0.46
C ASP A 35 2.86 10.84 -0.58
N GLU A 36 2.47 11.91 -1.26
CA GLU A 36 3.26 12.61 -2.26
C GLU A 36 3.47 14.05 -1.81
N GLU A 37 4.72 14.48 -1.74
CA GLU A 37 5.07 15.87 -1.42
C GLU A 37 5.44 16.61 -2.70
N LEU A 38 4.82 17.77 -2.91
CA LEU A 38 5.20 18.65 -4.01
C LEU A 38 6.59 19.24 -3.70
N ILE A 39 7.50 19.04 -4.64
CA ILE A 39 8.82 19.65 -4.61
C ILE A 39 8.67 21.08 -5.14
N ASP A 40 8.50 22.03 -4.22
CA ASP A 40 8.59 23.46 -4.51
C ASP A 40 10.03 23.81 -4.95
N GLY A 41 10.17 24.50 -6.09
CA GLY A 41 11.48 24.97 -6.59
C GLY A 41 11.89 24.43 -7.97
N LEU A 42 11.10 23.56 -8.59
CA LEU A 42 11.25 23.20 -10.00
C LEU A 42 10.26 24.03 -10.84
N SER A 43 10.65 24.40 -12.06
CA SER A 43 9.82 25.16 -13.02
C SER A 43 8.51 24.44 -13.40
N ARG A 44 8.32 23.19 -12.96
CA ARG A 44 7.11 22.37 -13.08
C ARG A 44 6.82 21.74 -11.72
N ALA A 45 5.52 21.63 -11.39
CA ALA A 45 5.07 20.84 -10.26
C ALA A 45 5.59 19.39 -10.40
N ALA A 46 6.50 18.99 -9.52
CA ALA A 46 6.99 17.64 -9.40
C ALA A 46 6.57 17.10 -8.04
N TYR A 47 5.98 15.91 -8.02
CA TYR A 47 5.58 15.24 -6.79
C TYR A 47 6.59 14.14 -6.50
N ARG A 48 7.20 14.15 -5.31
CA ARG A 48 7.98 13.00 -4.83
C ARG A 48 7.13 12.20 -3.88
N ARG A 49 7.13 10.89 -4.07
CA ARG A 49 6.55 9.98 -3.09
C ARG A 49 7.40 9.97 -1.84
N VAL A 50 6.77 10.13 -0.68
CA VAL A 50 7.45 10.19 0.63
C VAL A 50 7.11 8.99 1.51
N ALA A 51 5.93 8.39 1.36
CA ALA A 51 5.53 7.20 2.10
C ALA A 51 4.40 6.43 1.39
N THR A 52 4.31 5.13 1.68
CA THR A 52 3.17 4.27 1.28
C THR A 52 2.69 3.51 2.50
N PHE A 53 1.37 3.46 2.68
CA PHE A 53 0.70 2.84 3.81
C PHE A 53 -0.35 1.88 3.29
N ILE A 54 -0.45 0.70 3.89
CA ILE A 54 -1.48 -0.28 3.57
C ILE A 54 -2.39 -0.49 4.78
N HIS A 55 -3.69 -0.49 4.52
CA HIS A 55 -4.74 -0.74 5.49
C HIS A 55 -5.14 -2.21 5.41
N VAL A 56 -4.69 -2.96 6.40
CA VAL A 56 -4.97 -4.39 6.52
C VAL A 56 -6.18 -4.60 7.41
N PRO A 57 -7.31 -5.13 6.90
CA PRO A 57 -8.44 -5.47 7.76
C PRO A 57 -8.03 -6.57 8.74
N ALA A 58 -8.23 -6.32 10.04
CA ALA A 58 -8.03 -7.34 11.06
C ALA A 58 -9.10 -8.42 10.93
N ARG A 59 -8.75 -9.57 10.35
CA ARG A 59 -9.69 -10.70 10.10
C ARG A 59 -10.32 -11.31 11.36
N SER A 60 -9.91 -10.91 12.56
CA SER A 60 -10.24 -11.62 13.80
C SER A 60 -10.98 -10.80 14.86
N SER A 61 -11.45 -9.59 14.58
CA SER A 61 -12.25 -8.87 15.59
C SER A 61 -13.53 -8.32 15.01
N ARG A 62 -14.65 -8.57 15.71
CA ARG A 62 -15.94 -7.86 15.57
C ARG A 62 -15.84 -6.34 15.88
N LEU A 63 -14.62 -5.81 15.86
CA LEU A 63 -14.21 -4.44 16.08
C LEU A 63 -13.41 -4.10 14.82
N SER A 64 -13.94 -3.19 14.00
CA SER A 64 -13.42 -2.76 12.71
C SER A 64 -12.10 -1.97 12.82
N THR A 65 -11.08 -2.55 13.45
CA THR A 65 -9.75 -1.94 13.53
C THR A 65 -8.93 -2.41 12.33
N SER A 66 -8.93 -1.62 11.26
CA SER A 66 -7.95 -1.79 10.19
C SER A 66 -6.57 -1.42 10.73
N GLN A 67 -5.57 -2.25 10.49
CA GLN A 67 -4.20 -1.97 10.88
C GLN A 67 -3.47 -1.29 9.74
N LEU A 68 -2.87 -0.14 10.03
CA LEU A 68 -2.07 0.62 9.09
C LEU A 68 -0.61 0.18 9.19
N PHE A 69 -0.05 -0.30 8.09
CA PHE A 69 1.35 -0.68 7.99
C PHE A 69 2.07 0.21 7.00
N THR A 70 3.24 0.72 7.37
CA THR A 70 4.11 1.42 6.44
C THR A 70 4.86 0.40 5.61
N ILE A 71 4.74 0.50 4.28
CA ILE A 71 5.35 -0.42 3.33
C ILE A 71 6.13 0.36 2.27
N ASP A 72 7.06 -0.32 1.61
CA ASP A 72 7.70 0.24 0.42
C ASP A 72 6.82 -0.03 -0.81
N HIS A 73 6.72 0.95 -1.70
CA HIS A 73 5.95 0.80 -2.93
C HIS A 73 6.53 -0.26 -3.86
N PHE A 74 7.86 -0.38 -3.94
CA PHE A 74 8.49 -1.42 -4.76
C PHE A 74 8.19 -2.81 -4.22
N ASP A 75 8.14 -2.99 -2.91
CA ASP A 75 7.72 -4.26 -2.29
C ASP A 75 6.24 -4.55 -2.58
N LEU A 76 5.37 -3.52 -2.57
CA LEU A 76 3.96 -3.66 -2.94
C LEU A 76 3.79 -4.12 -4.41
N GLU A 77 4.46 -3.45 -5.35
CA GLU A 77 4.41 -3.82 -6.77
C GLU A 77 4.99 -5.20 -7.01
N ALA A 78 6.10 -5.56 -6.37
CA ALA A 78 6.69 -6.89 -6.47
C ALA A 78 5.72 -7.97 -5.97
N ALA A 79 5.04 -7.73 -4.84
CA ALA A 79 4.05 -8.64 -4.29
C ALA A 79 2.83 -8.78 -5.23
N LEU A 80 2.35 -7.70 -5.83
CA LEU A 80 1.24 -7.73 -6.79
C LEU A 80 1.61 -8.47 -8.07
N LEU A 81 2.85 -8.33 -8.54
CA LEU A 81 3.33 -9.04 -9.73
C LEU A 81 3.46 -10.56 -9.46
N GLU A 82 3.94 -10.93 -8.28
CA GLU A 82 4.01 -12.33 -7.86
C GLU A 82 2.61 -12.93 -7.67
N ASP A 83 1.68 -12.15 -7.12
CA ASP A 83 0.27 -12.53 -6.95
C ASP A 83 -0.42 -12.80 -8.29
N GLN A 84 -0.28 -11.90 -9.26
CA GLN A 84 -0.79 -12.10 -10.63
C GLN A 84 -0.23 -13.37 -11.27
N SER A 85 1.01 -13.74 -10.96
CA SER A 85 1.63 -14.96 -11.47
C SER A 85 1.15 -16.23 -10.75
N LYS A 86 0.58 -16.10 -9.54
CA LYS A 86 0.02 -17.22 -8.75
C LYS A 86 -1.47 -17.43 -8.96
N ALA A 87 -2.15 -16.44 -9.53
CA ALA A 87 -3.57 -16.52 -9.90
C ALA A 87 -3.81 -17.37 -11.17
N GLU A 88 -2.76 -17.80 -11.88
CA GLU A 88 -2.81 -18.72 -13.05
C GLU A 88 -2.81 -20.21 -12.68
#